data_AF-A0A1V9YHH3-F1
#
_entry.id   AF-A0A1V9YHH3-F1
#
_cell.length_a   1.000
_cell.length_b   1.000
_cell.length_c   1.000
_cell.angle_alpha   90.00
_cell.angle_beta   90.00
_cell.angle_gamma   90.00
#
_symmetry.space_group_name_H-M   'P 1'
#
loop_
_entity.id
_entity.type
_entity.pdbx_description
1 polymer ?
#
loop_
_entity_poly.entity_id
_entity_poly.type
_entity_poly.pdbx_seq_one_letter_code
_entity_poly.pdbx_strand_id
1 'polypeptide(L)'
;MVLYIIGLGLGDETDITVRGLNAIKSCDKVFLENYTSILGIDHKKLSEYYGREVILADRECVESGAEVIYSQAKEKNIAFLVVGDPFCATTHSDLILRAQEIGARVEVIHNASVMGAAGACGLQLYHYGQTVSIPFFTEEWRPDSFYDKIAFNRKGGLHTLCLLDIKVKEPDFEAMARGRTVYLPPRFMTVNESIEQLLEIEDRRQEKIYSRQTMCVGMARLGQSTQCIVAGTMEELLTVDFGPPLHCLAIAGEIPHYFVHYMKWNKKWDEWVSPDRILDTSEASRELQRQSFLDAAAVKKTGAKKRLAVTGVVQSTGNGKKRKTANPFDNVKPEATSELENFVGSIDMQIPIPVALKKILVDDWKYITQKDCWIDLPKKVTVASIVKDFLSQEDLSEKQAAERESTQEVIKGLHSYFDKAAGLLLIYRFERQQHDALVAAHPNMPLSEIYGGEHLLRLFVRLPVLLSDVSGSLSQQESQAILNTMVSFLKFIQKRKQHYLQPAYVAAADYPLPTPEVEEKTSATEEDEVDIKQDSESAKKDDENVAKETEEKDETKGDATNESSEKVEEQPEEPKDEKINAKKAKEKEATTDENAAINKE
;
A
#
# COMPACT_ATOMS: atom_id res chain seq x y z
N MET A 1 37.02 2.18 2.71
CA MET A 1 36.70 1.32 3.87
C MET A 1 35.20 1.21 3.98
N VAL A 2 34.70 0.09 4.49
CA VAL A 2 33.29 -0.33 4.35
C VAL A 2 32.77 -0.95 5.63
N LEU A 3 31.55 -0.61 6.02
CA LEU A 3 30.74 -1.38 6.96
C LEU A 3 29.94 -2.43 6.17
N TYR A 4 30.28 -3.70 6.32
CA TYR A 4 29.52 -4.81 5.76
C TYR A 4 28.46 -5.25 6.75
N ILE A 5 27.19 -5.25 6.33
CA ILE A 5 26.09 -5.85 7.09
C ILE A 5 25.78 -7.21 6.46
N ILE A 6 26.00 -8.31 7.18
CA ILE A 6 26.07 -9.66 6.60
C ILE A 6 25.08 -10.60 7.29
N GLY A 7 24.16 -11.17 6.50
CA GLY A 7 23.28 -12.25 6.94
C GLY A 7 24.02 -13.59 7.03
N LEU A 8 23.90 -14.28 8.16
CA LEU A 8 24.52 -15.58 8.40
C LEU A 8 23.67 -16.77 7.94
N GLY A 9 22.37 -16.57 7.66
CA GLY A 9 21.44 -17.68 7.44
C GLY A 9 20.93 -18.28 8.76
N LEU A 10 20.38 -19.49 8.73
CA LEU A 10 19.48 -19.99 9.79
C LEU A 10 20.02 -21.21 10.56
N GLY A 11 20.97 -21.92 9.96
CA GLY A 11 21.53 -23.17 10.46
C GLY A 11 22.79 -22.98 11.30
N ASP A 12 23.94 -23.13 10.64
CA ASP A 12 25.27 -23.15 11.25
C ASP A 12 26.25 -22.20 10.55
N GLU A 13 27.55 -22.32 10.84
CA GLU A 13 28.58 -21.44 10.28
C GLU A 13 28.72 -21.52 8.74
N THR A 14 28.17 -22.56 8.11
CA THR A 14 28.27 -22.84 6.67
C THR A 14 27.12 -22.26 5.84
N ASP A 15 26.01 -21.85 6.48
CA ASP A 15 24.87 -21.17 5.84
C ASP A 15 25.24 -19.77 5.30
N ILE A 16 26.38 -19.21 5.71
CA ILE A 16 26.86 -17.93 5.20
C ILE A 16 27.12 -18.00 3.69
N THR A 17 26.64 -16.99 2.94
CA THR A 17 26.96 -16.92 1.52
C THR A 17 28.48 -16.82 1.28
N VAL A 18 28.97 -17.38 0.17
CA VAL A 18 30.39 -17.28 -0.22
C VAL A 18 30.86 -15.82 -0.29
N ARG A 19 29.98 -14.90 -0.68
CA ARG A 19 30.24 -13.45 -0.64
C ARG A 19 30.44 -12.95 0.80
N GLY A 20 29.55 -13.33 1.71
CA GLY A 20 29.64 -13.01 3.14
C GLY A 20 30.94 -13.50 3.76
N LEU A 21 31.29 -14.78 3.57
CA LEU A 21 32.53 -15.37 4.10
C LEU A 21 33.79 -14.64 3.59
N ASN A 22 33.82 -14.27 2.31
CA ASN A 22 34.93 -13.53 1.73
C ASN A 22 35.01 -12.09 2.27
N ALA A 23 33.87 -11.43 2.51
CA ALA A 23 33.82 -10.11 3.13
C ALA A 23 34.30 -10.15 4.59
N ILE A 24 33.87 -11.14 5.39
CA ILE A 24 34.36 -11.32 6.77
C ILE A 24 35.88 -11.47 6.79
N LYS A 25 36.44 -12.29 5.89
CA LYS A 25 37.89 -12.52 5.81
C LYS A 25 38.67 -11.26 5.43
N SER A 26 38.07 -10.30 4.74
CA SER A 26 38.69 -9.00 4.39
C SER A 26 38.50 -7.90 5.45
N CYS A 27 37.73 -8.15 6.52
CA CYS A 27 37.46 -7.18 7.58
C CYS A 27 38.52 -7.19 8.70
N ASP A 28 38.76 -6.02 9.27
CA ASP A 28 39.66 -5.79 10.41
C ASP A 28 39.00 -6.17 11.74
N LYS A 29 37.68 -5.97 11.85
CA LYS A 29 36.85 -6.36 13.00
C LYS A 29 35.54 -6.99 12.53
N VAL A 30 35.04 -7.94 13.31
CA VAL A 30 33.81 -8.67 13.04
C VAL A 30 32.96 -8.64 14.31
N PHE A 31 31.81 -7.98 14.24
CA PHE A 31 30.82 -7.95 15.32
C PHE A 31 29.69 -8.93 15.00
N LEU A 32 29.18 -9.65 15.99
CA LEU A 32 28.00 -10.51 15.87
C LEU A 32 26.96 -10.07 16.87
N GLU A 33 25.77 -9.73 16.40
CA GLU A 33 24.61 -9.60 17.28
C GLU A 33 23.98 -10.96 17.56
N ASN A 34 23.57 -11.17 18.80
CA ASN A 34 23.05 -12.46 19.29
C ASN A 34 21.75 -12.30 20.10
N TYR A 35 20.98 -11.26 19.82
CA TYR A 35 19.78 -10.91 20.60
C TYR A 35 18.50 -10.81 19.77
N THR A 36 18.58 -10.62 18.44
CA THR A 36 17.39 -10.74 17.57
C THR A 36 17.05 -12.20 17.28
N SER A 37 18.05 -13.08 17.30
CA SER A 37 17.95 -14.52 17.03
C SER A 37 19.26 -15.22 17.49
N ILE A 38 19.28 -16.55 17.46
CA ILE A 38 20.42 -17.37 17.88
C ILE A 38 20.86 -18.32 16.75
N LEU A 39 22.17 -18.37 16.48
CA LEU A 39 22.77 -19.51 15.76
C LEU A 39 22.97 -20.67 16.75
N GLY A 40 22.68 -21.90 16.32
CA GLY A 40 22.75 -23.10 17.17
C GLY A 40 24.15 -23.62 17.50
N ILE A 41 25.18 -22.76 17.47
CA ILE A 41 26.60 -23.14 17.54
C ILE A 41 27.41 -22.25 18.50
N ASP A 42 28.53 -22.78 18.99
CA ASP A 42 29.48 -22.00 19.81
C ASP A 42 30.16 -20.91 18.96
N HIS A 43 30.17 -19.69 19.51
CA HIS A 43 30.92 -18.53 19.03
C HIS A 43 32.40 -18.84 18.71
N LYS A 44 33.03 -19.77 19.45
CA LYS A 44 34.40 -20.22 19.15
C LYS A 44 34.50 -20.93 17.79
N LYS A 45 33.56 -21.84 17.49
CA LYS A 45 33.50 -22.57 16.22
C LYS A 45 33.30 -21.61 15.05
N LEU A 46 32.44 -20.60 15.23
CA LEU A 46 32.22 -19.52 14.27
C LEU A 46 33.51 -18.72 13.98
N SER A 47 34.22 -18.32 15.04
CA SER A 47 35.47 -17.56 14.94
C SER A 47 36.58 -18.36 14.23
N GLU A 48 36.68 -19.66 14.54
CA GLU A 48 37.63 -20.59 13.91
C GLU A 48 37.34 -20.77 12.40
N TYR A 49 36.08 -21.03 12.04
CA TYR A 49 35.66 -21.23 10.65
C TYR A 49 35.83 -19.98 9.77
N TYR A 50 35.57 -18.79 10.34
CA TYR A 50 35.78 -17.52 9.66
C TYR A 50 37.26 -17.07 9.63
N GLY A 51 38.11 -17.61 10.51
CA GLY A 51 39.51 -17.20 10.64
C GLY A 51 39.67 -15.77 11.16
N ARG A 52 38.69 -15.29 11.95
CA ARG A 52 38.63 -13.94 12.51
C ARG A 52 38.05 -14.00 13.93
N GLU A 53 38.55 -13.12 14.81
CA GLU A 53 37.90 -12.90 16.11
C GLU A 53 36.54 -12.26 15.87
N VAL A 54 35.48 -12.96 16.31
CA VAL A 54 34.13 -12.41 16.36
C VAL A 54 33.94 -11.74 17.73
N ILE A 55 33.29 -10.58 17.74
CA ILE A 55 33.02 -9.77 18.93
C ILE A 55 31.51 -9.75 19.14
N LEU A 56 31.04 -10.32 20.25
CA LEU A 56 29.61 -10.30 20.58
C LEU A 56 29.15 -8.86 20.91
N ALA A 57 28.13 -8.40 20.19
CA ALA A 57 27.43 -7.14 20.43
C ALA A 57 26.02 -7.46 20.93
N ASP A 58 25.70 -7.07 22.16
CA ASP A 58 24.35 -7.24 22.72
C ASP A 58 23.44 -6.05 22.40
N ARG A 59 22.18 -6.14 22.83
CA ARG A 59 21.14 -5.14 22.53
C ARG A 59 21.56 -3.73 22.93
N GLU A 60 22.18 -3.55 24.09
CA GLU A 60 22.65 -2.23 24.55
C GLU A 60 23.75 -1.69 23.62
N CYS A 61 24.71 -2.53 23.25
CA CYS A 61 25.77 -2.20 22.30
C CYS A 61 25.24 -1.84 20.89
N VAL A 62 24.16 -2.48 20.41
CA VAL A 62 23.63 -2.26 19.04
C VAL A 62 22.56 -1.17 18.96
N GLU A 63 21.68 -1.04 19.96
CA GLU A 63 20.59 -0.04 19.93
C GLU A 63 21.04 1.33 20.49
N SER A 64 21.87 1.32 21.54
CA SER A 64 22.29 2.54 22.26
C SER A 64 23.77 2.90 22.13
N GLY A 65 24.66 1.92 21.98
CA GLY A 65 26.13 2.10 21.87
C GLY A 65 26.71 1.87 20.47
N ALA A 66 25.87 1.92 19.43
CA ALA A 66 26.16 1.51 18.05
C ALA A 66 27.44 2.12 17.45
N GLU A 67 27.83 3.30 17.94
CA GLU A 67 29.00 4.09 17.58
C GLU A 67 30.29 3.25 17.59
N VAL A 68 30.42 2.27 18.50
CA VAL A 68 31.62 1.41 18.58
C VAL A 68 31.79 0.52 17.34
N ILE A 69 30.70 0.24 16.64
CA ILE A 69 30.63 -0.59 15.42
C ILE A 69 30.93 0.28 14.20
N TYR A 70 30.14 1.35 13.98
CA TYR A 70 30.19 2.09 12.71
C TYR A 70 31.24 3.21 12.65
N SER A 71 31.68 3.79 13.77
CA SER A 71 32.66 4.90 13.77
C SER A 71 33.97 4.55 13.06
N GLN A 72 34.44 3.31 13.23
CA GLN A 72 35.69 2.81 12.65
C GLN A 72 35.57 2.46 11.15
N ALA A 73 34.36 2.37 10.59
CA ALA A 73 34.14 1.98 9.20
C ALA A 73 34.66 3.00 8.16
N LYS A 74 34.99 4.22 8.59
CA LYS A 74 35.71 5.22 7.77
C LYS A 74 37.15 4.80 7.47
N GLU A 75 37.81 4.15 8.42
CA GLU A 75 39.24 3.86 8.40
C GLU A 75 39.56 2.37 8.25
N LYS A 76 38.59 1.48 8.50
CA LYS A 76 38.75 0.03 8.53
C LYS A 76 37.56 -0.68 7.89
N ASN A 77 37.77 -1.88 7.40
CA ASN A 77 36.66 -2.73 6.98
C ASN A 77 36.06 -3.41 8.21
N ILE A 78 34.78 -3.17 8.47
CA ILE A 78 34.07 -3.70 9.63
C ILE A 78 32.96 -4.62 9.13
N ALA A 79 32.85 -5.82 9.67
CA ALA A 79 31.68 -6.68 9.47
C ALA A 79 30.75 -6.60 10.70
N PHE A 80 29.46 -6.49 10.44
CA PHE A 80 28.38 -6.66 11.42
C PHE A 80 27.51 -7.82 10.94
N LEU A 81 27.49 -8.89 11.74
CA LEU A 81 26.86 -10.16 11.42
C LEU A 81 25.49 -10.26 12.08
N VAL A 82 24.50 -10.67 11.30
CA VAL A 82 23.10 -10.81 11.71
C VAL A 82 22.66 -12.25 11.45
N VAL A 83 21.97 -12.87 12.40
CA VAL A 83 21.38 -14.21 12.22
C VAL A 83 20.21 -14.11 11.24
N GLY A 84 20.16 -14.98 10.23
CA GLY A 84 19.21 -14.89 9.13
C GLY A 84 19.64 -13.86 8.08
N ASP A 85 18.76 -12.90 7.78
CA ASP A 85 18.99 -11.80 6.83
C ASP A 85 18.97 -10.44 7.57
N PRO A 86 19.82 -9.46 7.21
CA PRO A 86 19.93 -8.19 7.90
C PRO A 86 18.65 -7.38 8.11
N PHE A 87 17.61 -7.55 7.28
CA PHE A 87 16.39 -6.73 7.31
C PHE A 87 15.12 -7.50 7.67
N CYS A 88 15.19 -8.83 7.76
CA CYS A 88 14.02 -9.65 7.99
C CYS A 88 13.69 -9.69 9.50
N ALA A 89 12.76 -8.82 9.92
CA ALA A 89 12.28 -8.66 11.30
C ALA A 89 13.34 -8.15 12.31
N THR A 90 14.18 -7.22 11.86
CA THR A 90 15.23 -6.57 12.67
C THR A 90 15.08 -5.04 12.65
N THR A 91 15.83 -4.34 13.51
CA THR A 91 15.95 -2.87 13.54
C THR A 91 17.23 -2.35 12.87
N HIS A 92 18.06 -3.22 12.29
CA HIS A 92 19.41 -2.90 11.80
C HIS A 92 19.48 -1.86 10.66
N SER A 93 18.35 -1.52 10.05
CA SER A 93 18.24 -0.34 9.17
C SER A 93 18.69 0.95 9.87
N ASP A 94 18.44 1.10 11.17
CA ASP A 94 18.90 2.25 11.98
C ASP A 94 20.43 2.34 12.02
N LEU A 95 21.13 1.23 12.28
CA LEU A 95 22.59 1.14 12.25
C LEU A 95 23.16 1.59 10.88
N ILE A 96 22.49 1.24 9.79
CA ILE A 96 22.87 1.68 8.43
C ILE A 96 22.70 3.18 8.27
N LEU A 97 21.59 3.76 8.74
CA LEU A 97 21.34 5.20 8.66
C LEU A 97 22.40 5.99 9.44
N ARG A 98 22.65 5.63 10.71
CA ARG A 98 23.70 6.28 11.53
C ARG A 98 25.10 6.18 10.89
N ALA A 99 25.42 5.05 10.26
CA ALA A 99 26.66 4.88 9.52
C ALA A 99 26.74 5.78 8.27
N GLN A 100 25.64 5.93 7.54
CA GLN A 100 25.54 6.81 6.37
C GLN A 100 25.60 8.30 6.73
N GLU A 101 24.99 8.72 7.85
CA GLU A 101 25.03 10.11 8.34
C GLU A 101 26.45 10.59 8.61
N ILE A 102 27.32 9.74 9.18
CA ILE A 102 28.73 10.09 9.34
C ILE A 102 29.52 10.01 8.02
N GLY A 103 28.94 9.49 6.94
CA GLY A 103 29.59 9.30 5.65
C GLY A 103 30.42 8.02 5.52
N ALA A 104 30.14 6.97 6.31
CA ALA A 104 30.72 5.65 6.10
C ALA A 104 30.02 4.93 4.93
N ARG A 105 30.80 4.24 4.08
CA ARG A 105 30.22 3.39 3.03
C ARG A 105 29.67 2.12 3.67
N VAL A 106 28.41 1.79 3.41
CA VAL A 106 27.78 0.54 3.83
C VAL A 106 27.60 -0.38 2.63
N GLU A 107 27.82 -1.68 2.80
CA GLU A 107 27.46 -2.72 1.83
C GLU A 107 26.68 -3.84 2.54
N VAL A 108 25.52 -4.23 1.99
CA VAL A 108 24.67 -5.27 2.59
C VAL A 108 24.84 -6.58 1.81
N ILE A 109 24.98 -7.68 2.54
CA ILE A 109 25.08 -9.03 2.02
C ILE A 109 23.92 -9.84 2.61
N HIS A 110 22.88 -10.02 1.80
CA HIS A 110 21.67 -10.79 2.13
C HIS A 110 21.94 -12.28 2.32
N ASN A 111 21.02 -12.96 3.01
CA ASN A 111 21.01 -14.41 3.14
C ASN A 111 19.58 -14.97 3.33
N ALA A 112 19.46 -16.27 3.61
CA ALA A 112 18.18 -16.90 3.96
C ALA A 112 17.60 -16.31 5.26
N SER A 113 16.29 -16.10 5.28
CA SER A 113 15.56 -15.59 6.45
C SER A 113 14.40 -16.50 6.82
N VAL A 114 13.95 -16.43 8.08
CA VAL A 114 12.78 -17.20 8.55
C VAL A 114 11.52 -16.90 7.74
N MET A 115 11.38 -15.67 7.22
CA MET A 115 10.24 -15.26 6.39
C MET A 115 10.22 -15.99 5.04
N GLY A 116 11.39 -16.23 4.43
CA GLY A 116 11.49 -17.05 3.21
C GLY A 116 11.42 -18.55 3.51
N ALA A 117 12.12 -19.00 4.56
CA ALA A 117 12.18 -20.40 4.96
C ALA A 117 10.83 -20.95 5.45
N ALA A 118 9.92 -20.09 5.92
CA ALA A 118 8.54 -20.47 6.25
C ALA A 118 7.82 -21.17 5.09
N GLY A 119 8.20 -20.91 3.83
CA GLY A 119 7.66 -21.64 2.66
C GLY A 119 7.91 -23.16 2.69
N ALA A 120 8.87 -23.64 3.49
CA ALA A 120 9.11 -25.07 3.72
C ALA A 120 7.92 -25.79 4.37
N CYS A 121 6.96 -25.07 4.97
CA CYS A 121 5.72 -25.66 5.48
C CYS A 121 4.70 -26.05 4.39
N GLY A 122 4.97 -25.74 3.13
CA GLY A 122 4.08 -26.02 2.00
C GLY A 122 2.98 -24.96 1.76
N LEU A 123 2.83 -23.98 2.66
CA LEU A 123 2.01 -22.80 2.39
C LEU A 123 2.71 -21.88 1.39
N GLN A 124 1.96 -21.41 0.39
CA GLN A 124 2.49 -20.60 -0.70
C GLN A 124 2.91 -19.21 -0.19
N LEU A 125 4.18 -18.84 -0.37
CA LEU A 125 4.74 -17.56 0.14
C LEU A 125 3.94 -16.33 -0.33
N TYR A 126 3.42 -16.34 -1.56
CA TYR A 126 2.58 -15.25 -2.10
C TYR A 126 1.23 -15.06 -1.39
N HIS A 127 0.78 -16.02 -0.59
CA HIS A 127 -0.46 -15.93 0.19
C HIS A 127 -0.22 -15.62 1.68
N TYR A 128 1.00 -15.25 2.07
CA TYR A 128 1.25 -14.67 3.39
C TYR A 128 0.92 -13.17 3.39
N GLY A 129 0.14 -12.74 4.39
CA GLY A 129 -0.19 -11.35 4.64
C GLY A 129 0.82 -10.67 5.58
N GLN A 130 0.34 -9.70 6.36
CA GLN A 130 1.18 -8.99 7.33
C GLN A 130 1.74 -9.97 8.38
N THR A 131 3.08 -10.08 8.45
CA THR A 131 3.77 -10.82 9.51
C THR A 131 3.58 -10.12 10.86
N VAL A 132 3.40 -10.90 11.93
CA VAL A 132 3.20 -10.41 13.30
C VAL A 132 4.25 -10.98 14.24
N SER A 133 4.50 -10.29 15.36
CA SER A 133 5.29 -10.81 16.47
C SER A 133 4.37 -11.02 17.67
N ILE A 134 4.47 -12.18 18.32
CA ILE A 134 3.74 -12.52 19.55
C ILE A 134 4.71 -12.36 20.73
N PRO A 135 4.61 -11.28 21.53
CA PRO A 135 5.45 -11.06 22.72
C PRO A 135 5.00 -11.95 23.89
N PHE A 136 5.90 -12.22 24.83
CA PHE A 136 5.53 -12.84 26.11
C PHE A 136 4.60 -11.92 26.92
N PHE A 137 3.54 -12.49 27.48
CA PHE A 137 2.70 -11.87 28.48
C PHE A 137 3.42 -11.79 29.83
N THR A 138 3.13 -10.74 30.58
CA THR A 138 3.44 -10.61 32.00
C THR A 138 2.14 -10.50 32.80
N GLU A 139 2.23 -10.37 34.12
CA GLU A 139 1.05 -10.14 34.97
C GLU A 139 0.37 -8.80 34.67
N GLU A 140 1.17 -7.76 34.38
CA GLU A 140 0.71 -6.38 34.17
C GLU A 140 0.52 -6.00 32.69
N TRP A 141 1.15 -6.73 31.75
CA TRP A 141 1.17 -6.39 30.33
C TRP A 141 0.85 -7.60 29.43
N ARG A 142 -0.33 -7.56 28.81
CA ARG A 142 -0.90 -8.61 27.94
C ARG A 142 -1.38 -8.02 26.60
N PRO A 143 -0.45 -7.56 25.74
CA PRO A 143 -0.80 -6.86 24.50
C PRO A 143 -1.49 -7.81 23.51
N ASP A 144 -2.43 -7.30 22.73
CA ASP A 144 -3.14 -8.09 21.72
C ASP A 144 -3.19 -7.43 20.33
N SER A 145 -2.35 -6.42 20.06
CA SER A 145 -2.30 -5.69 18.79
C SER A 145 -1.89 -6.51 17.56
N PHE A 146 -1.49 -7.77 17.75
CA PHE A 146 -1.30 -8.75 16.69
C PHE A 146 -2.60 -9.47 16.30
N TYR A 147 -3.61 -9.49 17.17
CA TYR A 147 -4.94 -10.07 16.91
C TYR A 147 -5.60 -9.41 15.70
N ASP A 148 -5.66 -8.08 15.68
CA ASP A 148 -6.29 -7.29 14.61
C ASP A 148 -5.59 -7.50 13.24
N LYS A 149 -4.29 -7.78 13.25
CA LYS A 149 -3.49 -8.08 12.05
C LYS A 149 -3.73 -9.49 11.53
N ILE A 150 -3.84 -10.47 12.44
CA ILE A 150 -4.26 -11.84 12.11
C ILE A 150 -5.70 -11.81 11.54
N ALA A 151 -6.59 -11.02 12.13
CA ALA A 151 -7.96 -10.80 11.67
C ALA A 151 -8.00 -10.22 10.25
N PHE A 152 -7.23 -9.16 9.99
CA PHE A 152 -7.09 -8.56 8.67
C PHE A 152 -6.63 -9.59 7.62
N ASN A 153 -5.55 -10.33 7.91
CA ASN A 153 -5.04 -11.36 7.00
C ASN A 153 -6.09 -12.46 6.73
N ARG A 154 -6.72 -13.01 7.78
CA ARG A 154 -7.70 -14.09 7.66
C ARG A 154 -8.96 -13.66 6.92
N LYS A 155 -9.47 -12.44 7.16
CA LYS A 155 -10.57 -11.84 6.38
C LYS A 155 -10.22 -11.69 4.89
N GLY A 156 -8.93 -11.49 4.57
CA GLY A 156 -8.40 -11.49 3.21
C GLY A 156 -8.03 -12.86 2.63
N GLY A 157 -8.27 -13.97 3.35
CA GLY A 157 -7.86 -15.32 2.94
C GLY A 157 -6.35 -15.62 3.05
N LEU A 158 -5.57 -14.71 3.65
CA LEU A 158 -4.11 -14.78 3.73
C LEU A 158 -3.65 -15.56 4.98
N HIS A 159 -2.55 -16.31 4.82
CA HIS A 159 -1.81 -16.90 5.92
C HIS A 159 -1.10 -15.80 6.74
N THR A 160 -0.94 -16.01 8.04
CA THR A 160 -0.16 -15.12 8.91
C THR A 160 1.07 -15.84 9.42
N LEU A 161 2.26 -15.28 9.16
CA LEU A 161 3.48 -15.70 9.85
C LEU A 161 3.54 -14.99 11.20
N CYS A 162 3.63 -15.77 12.27
CA CYS A 162 3.78 -15.33 13.63
C CYS A 162 5.22 -15.65 14.09
N LEU A 163 6.01 -14.59 14.26
CA LEU A 163 7.32 -14.64 14.90
C LEU A 163 7.10 -14.66 16.42
N LEU A 164 7.85 -15.49 17.13
CA LEU A 164 7.66 -15.73 18.56
C LEU A 164 8.75 -15.03 19.37
N ASP A 165 8.42 -14.58 20.58
CA ASP A 165 9.30 -13.71 21.37
C ASP A 165 10.62 -14.37 21.79
N ILE A 166 11.65 -13.55 21.89
CA ILE A 166 13.02 -13.93 22.23
C ILE A 166 13.53 -12.98 23.31
N LYS A 167 13.78 -13.54 24.49
CA LYS A 167 14.26 -12.83 25.67
C LYS A 167 15.67 -13.29 26.00
N VAL A 168 16.67 -12.50 25.62
CA VAL A 168 18.09 -12.75 25.88
C VAL A 168 18.65 -11.60 26.71
N LYS A 169 19.39 -11.92 27.79
CA LYS A 169 19.92 -10.94 28.76
C LYS A 169 18.86 -9.96 29.29
N GLU A 170 17.66 -10.44 29.64
CA GLU A 170 16.72 -9.59 30.37
C GLU A 170 17.25 -9.27 31.77
N PRO A 171 17.26 -8.00 32.21
CA PRO A 171 17.63 -7.67 33.58
C PRO A 171 16.58 -8.20 34.56
N ASP A 172 17.04 -8.82 35.63
CA ASP A 172 16.21 -9.10 36.80
C ASP A 172 15.89 -7.76 37.50
N PHE A 173 14.67 -7.27 37.30
CA PHE A 173 14.22 -5.99 37.86
C PHE A 173 14.20 -5.99 39.40
N GLU A 174 14.00 -7.13 40.06
CA GLU A 174 14.10 -7.20 41.52
C GLU A 174 15.56 -7.11 42.00
N ALA A 175 16.47 -7.80 41.32
CA ALA A 175 17.90 -7.69 41.62
C ALA A 175 18.41 -6.27 41.34
N MET A 176 17.98 -5.67 40.23
CA MET A 176 18.33 -4.31 39.83
C MET A 176 17.80 -3.27 40.82
N ALA A 177 16.55 -3.39 41.28
CA ALA A 177 16.00 -2.56 42.35
C ALA A 177 16.75 -2.72 43.69
N ARG A 178 17.41 -3.87 43.89
CA ARG A 178 18.31 -4.14 45.03
C ARG A 178 19.79 -3.82 44.72
N GLY A 179 20.07 -3.05 43.68
CA GLY A 179 21.40 -2.56 43.30
C GLY A 179 22.34 -3.62 42.70
N ARG A 180 21.82 -4.73 42.19
CA ARG A 180 22.60 -5.82 41.57
C ARG A 180 22.15 -6.08 40.14
N THR A 181 23.02 -5.82 39.17
CA THR A 181 22.78 -6.21 37.77
C THR A 181 22.93 -7.72 37.63
N VAL A 182 21.79 -8.41 37.62
CA VAL A 182 21.68 -9.85 37.33
C VAL A 182 20.83 -10.00 36.07
N TYR A 183 21.21 -10.90 35.19
CA TYR A 183 20.46 -11.20 33.97
C TYR A 183 19.77 -12.55 34.10
N LEU A 184 18.53 -12.63 33.66
CA LEU A 184 17.75 -13.86 33.60
C LEU A 184 18.28 -14.80 32.50
N PRO A 185 18.11 -16.14 32.65
CA PRO A 185 18.45 -17.08 31.60
C PRO A 185 17.63 -16.82 30.33
N PRO A 186 18.18 -17.07 29.13
CA PRO A 186 17.44 -16.86 27.88
C PRO A 186 16.12 -17.65 27.84
N ARG A 187 15.04 -16.97 27.43
CA ARG A 187 13.74 -17.59 27.16
C ARG A 187 13.37 -17.38 25.70
N PHE A 188 12.84 -18.43 25.09
CA PHE A 188 12.41 -18.45 23.70
C PHE A 188 10.99 -19.00 23.67
N MET A 189 10.05 -18.25 23.12
CA MET A 189 8.65 -18.65 23.12
C MET A 189 8.42 -19.88 22.24
N THR A 190 7.74 -20.87 22.79
CA THR A 190 7.35 -22.09 22.08
C THR A 190 6.09 -21.87 21.23
N VAL A 191 5.87 -22.75 20.24
CA VAL A 191 4.60 -22.78 19.50
C VAL A 191 3.43 -22.95 20.47
N ASN A 192 3.59 -23.82 21.46
CA ASN A 192 2.61 -24.15 22.50
C ASN A 192 2.21 -22.89 23.28
N GLU A 193 3.16 -22.20 23.93
CA GLU A 193 2.91 -20.93 24.64
C GLU A 193 2.28 -19.87 23.73
N SER A 194 2.72 -19.77 22.48
CA SER A 194 2.15 -18.79 21.54
C SER A 194 0.67 -19.06 21.24
N ILE A 195 0.27 -20.35 21.13
CA ILE A 195 -1.11 -20.75 20.92
C ILE A 195 -1.94 -20.55 22.20
N GLU A 196 -1.39 -20.79 23.38
CA GLU A 196 -2.06 -20.48 24.66
C GLU A 196 -2.40 -18.99 24.75
N GLN A 197 -1.45 -18.10 24.46
CA GLN A 197 -1.69 -16.65 24.46
C GLN A 197 -2.68 -16.20 23.38
N LEU A 198 -2.63 -16.79 22.18
CA LEU A 198 -3.62 -16.53 21.12
C LEU A 198 -5.03 -16.91 21.60
N LEU A 199 -5.20 -18.13 22.11
CA LEU A 199 -6.48 -18.61 22.62
C LEU A 199 -6.99 -17.79 23.82
N GLU A 200 -6.12 -17.33 24.72
CA GLU A 200 -6.50 -16.41 25.81
C GLU A 200 -7.08 -15.09 25.26
N ILE A 201 -6.49 -14.53 24.21
CA ILE A 201 -7.02 -13.30 23.58
C ILE A 201 -8.38 -13.58 22.92
N GLU A 202 -8.54 -14.70 22.22
CA GLU A 202 -9.83 -15.08 21.62
C GLU A 202 -10.91 -15.31 22.70
N ASP A 203 -10.59 -16.00 23.79
CA ASP A 203 -11.49 -16.20 24.94
C ASP A 203 -11.89 -14.86 25.57
N ARG A 204 -11.01 -13.83 25.53
CA ARG A 204 -11.29 -12.47 25.99
C ARG A 204 -12.08 -11.60 25.01
N ARG A 205 -11.74 -11.63 23.70
CA ARG A 205 -12.31 -10.74 22.66
C ARG A 205 -13.59 -11.29 22.03
N GLN A 206 -13.69 -12.61 21.89
CA GLN A 206 -14.85 -13.32 21.32
C GLN A 206 -15.26 -12.88 19.89
N GLU A 207 -14.32 -12.31 19.13
CA GLU A 207 -14.55 -11.86 17.74
C GLU A 207 -14.53 -13.03 16.73
N LYS A 208 -14.17 -14.25 17.17
CA LYS A 208 -14.16 -15.51 16.39
C LYS A 208 -13.22 -15.48 15.19
N ILE A 209 -12.11 -14.76 15.34
CA ILE A 209 -11.10 -14.67 14.29
C ILE A 209 -10.41 -16.02 14.10
N TYR A 210 -10.10 -16.71 15.20
CA TYR A 210 -9.62 -18.09 15.19
C TYR A 210 -10.22 -18.86 16.37
N SER A 211 -9.82 -20.13 16.51
CA SER A 211 -10.36 -21.05 17.51
C SER A 211 -9.42 -22.25 17.68
N ARG A 212 -9.71 -23.09 18.68
CA ARG A 212 -9.03 -24.38 18.90
C ARG A 212 -8.93 -25.26 17.65
N GLN A 213 -9.91 -25.19 16.75
CA GLN A 213 -9.96 -25.96 15.49
C GLN A 213 -9.34 -25.23 14.29
N THR A 214 -8.73 -24.05 14.48
CA THR A 214 -8.08 -23.31 13.39
C THR A 214 -6.80 -24.00 12.95
N MET A 215 -6.71 -24.31 11.66
CA MET A 215 -5.52 -24.93 11.06
C MET A 215 -4.32 -23.98 11.10
N CYS A 216 -3.22 -24.51 11.64
CA CYS A 216 -1.94 -23.84 11.77
C CYS A 216 -0.81 -24.78 11.37
N VAL A 217 0.39 -24.23 11.21
CA VAL A 217 1.63 -25.00 11.06
C VAL A 217 2.66 -24.48 12.04
N GLY A 218 2.99 -25.29 13.05
CA GLY A 218 4.11 -25.03 13.93
C GLY A 218 5.41 -25.42 13.24
N MET A 219 6.42 -24.56 13.38
CA MET A 219 7.72 -24.73 12.75
C MET A 219 8.82 -24.49 13.79
N ALA A 220 9.85 -25.32 13.76
CA ALA A 220 10.99 -25.23 14.65
C ALA A 220 12.29 -25.47 13.89
N ARG A 221 13.31 -24.66 14.17
CA ARG A 221 14.68 -24.81 13.66
C ARG A 221 14.73 -24.89 12.12
N LEU A 222 13.98 -24.01 11.45
CA LEU A 222 13.93 -23.94 9.99
C LEU A 222 15.35 -23.77 9.41
N GLY A 223 15.69 -24.59 8.41
CA GLY A 223 17.02 -24.64 7.81
C GLY A 223 18.03 -25.57 8.51
N GLN A 224 17.77 -26.02 9.74
CA GLN A 224 18.67 -26.93 10.45
C GLN A 224 18.37 -28.40 10.14
N SER A 225 19.37 -29.28 10.34
CA SER A 225 19.22 -30.74 10.23
C SER A 225 18.18 -31.35 11.19
N THR A 226 17.84 -30.63 12.26
CA THR A 226 16.82 -31.01 13.26
C THR A 226 15.48 -30.28 13.07
N GLN A 227 15.26 -29.65 11.91
CA GLN A 227 14.02 -28.95 11.57
C GLN A 227 12.78 -29.81 11.86
N CYS A 228 11.79 -29.23 12.54
CA CYS A 228 10.49 -29.86 12.78
C CYS A 228 9.38 -28.95 12.22
N ILE A 229 8.47 -29.54 11.44
CA ILE A 229 7.30 -28.84 10.88
C ILE A 229 6.09 -29.75 11.10
N VAL A 230 5.07 -29.24 11.79
CA VAL A 230 3.85 -30.01 12.10
C VAL A 230 2.63 -29.13 11.80
N ALA A 231 1.81 -29.60 10.85
CA ALA A 231 0.52 -29.01 10.52
C ALA A 231 -0.59 -29.67 11.34
N GLY A 232 -1.50 -28.88 11.89
CA GLY A 232 -2.60 -29.35 12.72
C GLY A 232 -3.50 -28.20 13.18
N THR A 233 -4.57 -28.52 13.89
CA THR A 233 -5.37 -27.53 14.61
C THR A 233 -4.59 -26.93 15.78
N MET A 234 -4.94 -25.71 16.21
CA MET A 234 -4.36 -25.09 17.41
C MET A 234 -4.38 -26.04 18.62
N GLU A 235 -5.47 -26.78 18.81
CA GLU A 235 -5.66 -27.77 19.88
C GLU A 235 -4.70 -28.97 19.80
N GLU A 236 -4.44 -29.50 18.61
CA GLU A 236 -3.44 -30.56 18.41
C GLU A 236 -2.03 -30.02 18.68
N LEU A 237 -1.68 -28.86 18.11
CA LEU A 237 -0.35 -28.28 18.20
C LEU A 237 0.05 -27.87 19.63
N LEU A 238 -0.90 -27.57 20.52
CA LEU A 238 -0.64 -27.37 21.96
C LEU A 238 0.05 -28.58 22.62
N THR A 239 -0.18 -29.79 22.11
CA THR A 239 0.35 -31.04 22.71
C THR A 239 1.63 -31.55 22.04
N VAL A 240 2.06 -30.93 20.94
CA VAL A 240 3.23 -31.35 20.17
C VAL A 240 4.51 -30.85 20.82
N ASP A 241 5.47 -31.75 21.05
CA ASP A 241 6.85 -31.37 21.36
C ASP A 241 7.60 -31.02 20.07
N PHE A 242 7.84 -29.74 19.86
CA PHE A 242 8.62 -29.23 18.74
C PHE A 242 10.14 -29.33 18.95
N GLY A 243 10.60 -29.61 20.18
CA GLY A 243 12.00 -29.63 20.57
C GLY A 243 12.57 -28.25 20.95
N PRO A 244 13.90 -28.04 20.84
CA PRO A 244 14.56 -26.80 21.24
C PRO A 244 14.32 -25.62 20.26
N PRO A 245 14.47 -24.36 20.72
CA PRO A 245 14.30 -23.16 19.89
C PRO A 245 15.20 -23.12 18.64
N LEU A 246 14.93 -22.29 17.63
CA LEU A 246 13.87 -21.27 17.55
C LEU A 246 12.59 -21.75 16.88
N HIS A 247 11.45 -21.23 17.34
CA HIS A 247 10.12 -21.61 16.88
C HIS A 247 9.43 -20.44 16.16
N CYS A 248 8.58 -20.77 15.18
CA CYS A 248 7.61 -19.85 14.59
C CYS A 248 6.30 -20.58 14.25
N LEU A 249 5.22 -19.82 14.11
CA LEU A 249 3.88 -20.36 13.83
C LEU A 249 3.34 -19.73 12.54
N ALA A 250 2.74 -20.54 11.66
CA ALA A 250 1.92 -20.03 10.57
C ALA A 250 0.45 -20.31 10.88
N ILE A 251 -0.38 -19.28 11.01
CA ILE A 251 -1.83 -19.43 11.07
C ILE A 251 -2.35 -19.44 9.64
N ALA A 252 -3.03 -20.50 9.21
CA ALA A 252 -3.55 -20.56 7.85
C ALA A 252 -4.71 -19.55 7.67
N GLY A 253 -4.74 -18.86 6.52
CA GLY A 253 -5.95 -18.16 6.07
C GLY A 253 -7.07 -19.14 5.74
N GLU A 254 -8.25 -18.63 5.38
CA GLU A 254 -9.36 -19.46 4.92
C GLU A 254 -9.09 -20.02 3.51
N ILE A 255 -8.36 -21.15 3.52
CA ILE A 255 -8.06 -22.11 2.46
C ILE A 255 -7.83 -21.50 1.05
N PRO A 256 -6.59 -21.55 0.51
CA PRO A 256 -6.35 -21.15 -0.86
C PRO A 256 -7.19 -22.03 -1.80
N HIS A 257 -8.15 -21.40 -2.46
CA HIS A 257 -8.81 -22.03 -3.58
C HIS A 257 -7.79 -22.14 -4.72
N TYR A 258 -7.93 -23.15 -5.57
CA TYR A 258 -7.12 -23.30 -6.78
C TYR A 258 -7.93 -22.81 -7.97
N PHE A 259 -7.36 -21.93 -8.80
CA PHE A 259 -8.00 -21.54 -10.05
C PHE A 259 -7.77 -22.64 -11.11
N VAL A 260 -8.80 -23.47 -11.34
CA VAL A 260 -8.69 -24.66 -12.18
C VAL A 260 -9.25 -24.39 -13.58
N HIS A 261 -8.39 -24.56 -14.59
CA HIS A 261 -8.81 -24.65 -15.99
C HIS A 261 -9.16 -26.09 -16.36
N TYR A 262 -10.42 -26.35 -16.70
CA TYR A 262 -10.84 -27.66 -17.18
C TYR A 262 -10.33 -27.93 -18.60
N MET A 263 -9.39 -28.88 -18.74
CA MET A 263 -8.79 -29.21 -20.03
C MET A 263 -9.85 -29.47 -21.12
N LYS A 264 -9.70 -28.80 -22.27
CA LYS A 264 -10.61 -28.84 -23.44
C LYS A 264 -11.96 -28.11 -23.23
N TRP A 265 -12.17 -27.44 -22.10
CA TRP A 265 -13.31 -26.53 -21.91
C TRP A 265 -12.92 -25.10 -22.30
N ASN A 266 -13.89 -24.22 -22.39
CA ASN A 266 -13.65 -22.80 -22.64
C ASN A 266 -13.34 -22.07 -21.32
N LYS A 267 -12.38 -21.13 -21.33
CA LYS A 267 -11.92 -20.37 -20.15
C LYS A 267 -13.01 -19.75 -19.27
N LYS A 268 -14.21 -19.49 -19.81
CA LYS A 268 -15.36 -19.01 -19.04
C LYS A 268 -15.89 -20.00 -17.98
N TRP A 269 -15.40 -21.23 -17.98
CA TRP A 269 -15.71 -22.27 -17.00
C TRP A 269 -14.57 -22.48 -15.99
N ASP A 270 -13.50 -21.69 -16.09
CA ASP A 270 -12.41 -21.73 -15.13
C ASP A 270 -12.92 -21.14 -13.82
N GLU A 271 -12.71 -21.85 -12.71
CA GLU A 271 -13.28 -21.49 -11.41
C GLU A 271 -12.27 -21.69 -10.28
N TRP A 272 -12.48 -20.97 -9.18
CA TRP A 272 -11.79 -21.21 -7.92
C TRP A 272 -12.44 -22.42 -7.23
N VAL A 273 -11.70 -23.53 -7.10
CA VAL A 273 -12.15 -24.73 -6.39
C VAL A 273 -11.43 -24.88 -5.06
N SER A 274 -12.16 -25.29 -4.04
CA SER A 274 -11.60 -25.71 -2.75
C SER A 274 -10.84 -27.05 -2.86
N PRO A 275 -9.89 -27.37 -1.96
CA PRO A 275 -9.05 -28.57 -2.06
C PRO A 275 -9.83 -29.89 -2.05
N ASP A 276 -11.01 -29.95 -1.40
CA ASP A 276 -11.90 -31.12 -1.40
C ASP A 276 -12.43 -31.49 -2.80
N ARG A 277 -12.40 -30.56 -3.75
CA ARG A 277 -12.74 -30.80 -5.16
C ARG A 277 -11.54 -31.24 -6.01
N ILE A 278 -10.34 -31.34 -5.42
CA ILE A 278 -9.11 -31.76 -6.10
C ILE A 278 -8.66 -33.11 -5.55
N LEU A 279 -8.58 -34.09 -6.44
CA LEU A 279 -7.97 -35.38 -6.14
C LEU A 279 -6.47 -35.34 -6.42
N ASP A 280 -5.72 -36.10 -5.64
CA ASP A 280 -4.29 -36.26 -5.79
C ASP A 280 -3.90 -37.03 -7.07
N THR A 281 -2.60 -37.22 -7.31
CA THR A 281 -2.11 -37.98 -8.48
C THR A 281 -1.92 -39.48 -8.20
N SER A 282 -2.52 -40.01 -7.12
CA SER A 282 -2.46 -41.42 -6.77
C SER A 282 -3.02 -42.32 -7.87
N GLU A 283 -2.65 -43.60 -7.84
CA GLU A 283 -3.14 -44.58 -8.80
C GLU A 283 -4.66 -44.76 -8.74
N ALA A 284 -5.25 -44.69 -7.53
CA ALA A 284 -6.70 -44.73 -7.33
C ALA A 284 -7.40 -43.51 -7.95
N SER A 285 -6.91 -42.29 -7.70
CA SER A 285 -7.45 -41.05 -8.29
C SER A 285 -7.33 -41.04 -9.83
N ARG A 286 -6.23 -41.58 -10.37
CA ARG A 286 -6.03 -41.75 -11.81
C ARG A 286 -6.95 -42.80 -12.43
N GLU A 287 -7.24 -43.90 -11.74
CA GLU A 287 -8.20 -44.89 -12.23
C GLU A 287 -9.63 -44.32 -12.23
N LEU A 288 -10.02 -43.58 -11.18
CA LEU A 288 -11.32 -42.88 -11.14
C LEU A 288 -11.46 -41.86 -12.30
N GLN A 289 -10.36 -41.17 -12.68
CA GLN A 289 -10.34 -40.30 -13.86
C GLN A 289 -10.55 -41.09 -15.17
N ARG A 290 -9.89 -42.24 -15.34
CA ARG A 290 -10.08 -43.11 -16.53
C ARG A 290 -11.51 -43.62 -16.61
N GLN A 291 -12.05 -44.12 -15.50
CA GLN A 291 -13.41 -44.66 -15.42
C GLN A 291 -14.45 -43.58 -15.74
N SER A 292 -14.33 -42.39 -15.12
CA SER A 292 -15.20 -41.24 -15.40
C SER A 292 -15.16 -40.79 -16.87
N PHE A 293 -14.00 -40.90 -17.54
CA PHE A 293 -13.88 -40.60 -18.97
C PHE A 293 -14.59 -41.66 -19.84
N LEU A 294 -14.49 -42.95 -19.49
CA LEU A 294 -15.20 -44.03 -20.18
C LEU A 294 -16.72 -43.92 -20.01
N ASP A 295 -17.20 -43.63 -18.81
CA ASP A 295 -18.62 -43.43 -18.51
C ASP A 295 -19.19 -42.23 -19.27
N ALA A 296 -18.47 -41.10 -19.28
CA ALA A 296 -18.85 -39.92 -20.08
C ALA A 296 -18.88 -40.20 -21.60
N ALA A 297 -17.99 -41.07 -22.10
CA ALA A 297 -18.00 -41.51 -23.49
C ALA A 297 -19.18 -42.46 -23.81
N ALA A 298 -19.57 -43.31 -22.86
CA ALA A 298 -20.74 -44.18 -22.98
C ALA A 298 -22.05 -43.38 -23.01
N VAL A 299 -22.22 -42.39 -22.12
CA VAL A 299 -23.40 -41.51 -22.06
C VAL A 299 -23.60 -40.71 -23.35
N LYS A 300 -22.51 -40.31 -24.04
CA LYS A 300 -22.61 -39.64 -25.35
C LYS A 300 -23.20 -40.52 -26.46
N LYS A 301 -23.17 -41.85 -26.35
CA LYS A 301 -23.70 -42.77 -27.37
C LYS A 301 -25.20 -43.06 -27.23
N THR A 302 -25.79 -42.87 -26.05
CA THR A 302 -27.18 -43.29 -25.77
C THR A 302 -28.24 -42.21 -25.94
N GLY A 303 -27.88 -41.00 -26.39
CA GLY A 303 -28.80 -39.97 -26.90
C GLY A 303 -29.78 -39.34 -25.89
N ALA A 304 -29.83 -39.83 -24.65
CA ALA A 304 -30.78 -39.38 -23.63
C ALA A 304 -30.26 -38.13 -22.89
N LYS A 305 -30.66 -36.94 -23.33
CA LYS A 305 -30.49 -35.69 -22.55
C LYS A 305 -31.40 -35.68 -21.31
N LYS A 306 -31.09 -36.48 -20.28
CA LYS A 306 -31.57 -36.20 -18.92
C LYS A 306 -30.75 -35.04 -18.35
N ARG A 307 -31.35 -33.85 -18.33
CA ARG A 307 -30.89 -32.78 -17.43
C ARG A 307 -31.12 -33.29 -16.01
N LEU A 308 -30.06 -33.56 -15.24
CA LEU A 308 -30.21 -33.61 -13.80
C LEU A 308 -30.59 -32.20 -13.35
N ALA A 309 -31.77 -32.07 -12.76
CA ALA A 309 -32.18 -30.84 -12.12
C ALA A 309 -31.57 -30.81 -10.72
N VAL A 310 -30.67 -29.86 -10.48
CA VAL A 310 -30.52 -29.29 -9.13
C VAL A 310 -31.58 -28.20 -9.01
N THR A 311 -32.33 -28.24 -7.91
CA THR A 311 -33.49 -27.41 -7.64
C THR A 311 -33.12 -25.95 -7.36
N GLY A 312 -33.77 -25.01 -8.05
CA GLY A 312 -33.64 -23.58 -7.81
C GLY A 312 -34.48 -22.79 -8.81
N VAL A 313 -35.64 -22.29 -8.38
CA VAL A 313 -36.58 -21.56 -9.24
C VAL A 313 -36.30 -20.06 -9.19
N VAL A 314 -35.95 -19.47 -10.33
CA VAL A 314 -36.37 -18.10 -10.67
C VAL A 314 -36.76 -18.08 -12.15
N GLN A 315 -37.99 -17.64 -12.44
CA GLN A 315 -38.41 -17.28 -13.79
C GLN A 315 -38.07 -15.80 -14.04
N SER A 316 -37.55 -15.47 -15.22
CA SER A 316 -37.83 -14.16 -15.82
C SER A 316 -38.05 -14.28 -17.32
N THR A 317 -39.17 -13.72 -17.77
CA THR A 317 -39.58 -13.63 -19.18
C THR A 317 -39.16 -12.27 -19.74
N GLY A 318 -38.42 -12.23 -20.85
CA GLY A 318 -38.00 -10.96 -21.45
C GLY A 318 -37.43 -11.14 -22.86
N ASN A 319 -38.29 -11.11 -23.87
CA ASN A 319 -37.88 -11.24 -25.27
C ASN A 319 -37.58 -9.84 -25.86
N GLY A 320 -36.32 -9.54 -26.22
CA GLY A 320 -35.90 -8.19 -26.60
C GLY A 320 -34.72 -8.13 -27.57
N LYS A 321 -34.98 -8.27 -28.88
CA LYS A 321 -34.00 -7.96 -29.93
C LYS A 321 -33.90 -6.44 -30.16
N LYS A 322 -32.70 -5.86 -30.07
CA LYS A 322 -32.17 -4.92 -31.11
C LYS A 322 -30.70 -4.50 -30.91
N ARG A 323 -29.96 -4.59 -32.02
CA ARG A 323 -28.79 -3.80 -32.47
C ARG A 323 -27.59 -3.59 -31.52
N LYS A 324 -26.48 -4.26 -31.85
CA LYS A 324 -25.12 -3.82 -31.50
C LYS A 324 -24.74 -2.57 -32.31
N THR A 325 -24.38 -1.49 -31.64
CA THR A 325 -23.40 -0.51 -32.15
C THR A 325 -22.02 -0.99 -31.74
N ALA A 326 -21.06 -1.07 -32.66
CA ALA A 326 -19.69 -1.45 -32.34
C ALA A 326 -19.04 -0.39 -31.45
N ASN A 327 -18.38 -0.81 -30.38
CA ASN A 327 -17.70 0.10 -29.45
C ASN A 327 -16.22 0.20 -29.87
N PRO A 328 -15.66 1.40 -30.15
CA PRO A 328 -14.28 1.51 -30.68
C PRO A 328 -13.15 1.02 -29.75
N PHE A 329 -13.47 0.53 -28.56
CA PHE A 329 -12.53 0.10 -27.52
C PHE A 329 -12.38 -1.41 -27.37
N ASP A 330 -13.06 -2.23 -28.19
CA ASP A 330 -13.07 -3.71 -28.12
C ASP A 330 -11.67 -4.38 -28.30
N ASN A 331 -10.61 -3.62 -28.59
CA ASN A 331 -9.24 -4.12 -28.85
C ASN A 331 -8.17 -3.68 -27.80
N VAL A 332 -8.56 -3.09 -26.67
CA VAL A 332 -7.61 -2.82 -25.57
C VAL A 332 -7.62 -4.01 -24.60
N LYS A 333 -6.47 -4.70 -24.44
CA LYS A 333 -6.34 -5.84 -23.52
C LYS A 333 -6.42 -5.38 -22.05
N PRO A 334 -7.32 -5.95 -21.23
CA PRO A 334 -7.38 -5.67 -19.79
C PRO A 334 -6.74 -6.80 -18.98
N GLU A 335 -5.43 -6.75 -18.75
CA GLU A 335 -4.71 -7.71 -17.89
C GLU A 335 -4.49 -7.21 -16.45
N ALA A 336 -4.98 -6.01 -16.10
CA ALA A 336 -4.81 -5.39 -14.77
C ALA A 336 -6.09 -4.77 -14.16
N THR A 337 -7.27 -4.88 -14.80
CA THR A 337 -8.52 -4.27 -14.28
C THR A 337 -9.51 -5.25 -13.67
N SER A 338 -9.39 -6.56 -13.94
CA SER A 338 -10.41 -7.55 -13.56
C SER A 338 -10.58 -7.72 -12.05
N GLU A 339 -9.54 -7.61 -11.24
CA GLU A 339 -9.63 -7.77 -9.78
C GLU A 339 -10.36 -6.59 -9.13
N LEU A 340 -10.06 -5.37 -9.59
CA LEU A 340 -10.74 -4.16 -9.14
C LEU A 340 -12.20 -4.13 -9.64
N GLU A 341 -12.47 -4.59 -10.86
CA GLU A 341 -13.83 -4.73 -11.40
C GLU A 341 -14.65 -5.78 -10.63
N ASN A 342 -14.04 -6.90 -10.21
CA ASN A 342 -14.68 -7.91 -9.38
C ASN A 342 -14.93 -7.41 -7.95
N PHE A 343 -13.96 -6.71 -7.34
CA PHE A 343 -14.09 -6.10 -6.01
C PHE A 343 -15.18 -5.00 -5.99
N VAL A 344 -15.20 -4.13 -7.01
CA VAL A 344 -16.27 -3.14 -7.20
C VAL A 344 -17.63 -3.84 -7.45
N GLY A 345 -17.61 -4.99 -8.14
CA GLY A 345 -18.79 -5.84 -8.35
C GLY A 345 -19.38 -6.45 -7.08
N SER A 346 -18.58 -6.67 -6.03
CA SER A 346 -19.03 -7.20 -4.72
C SER A 346 -19.50 -6.14 -3.71
N ILE A 347 -19.51 -4.86 -4.06
CA ILE A 347 -19.96 -3.78 -3.16
C ILE A 347 -21.48 -3.60 -3.27
N ASP A 348 -22.20 -3.83 -2.16
CA ASP A 348 -23.68 -3.74 -2.10
C ASP A 348 -24.23 -2.34 -2.43
N MET A 349 -23.45 -1.26 -2.20
CA MET A 349 -23.85 0.12 -2.46
C MET A 349 -23.06 0.80 -3.59
N GLN A 350 -23.28 0.36 -4.84
CA GLN A 350 -22.71 1.05 -6.00
C GLN A 350 -23.41 2.38 -6.30
N ILE A 351 -22.68 3.51 -6.18
CA ILE A 351 -23.19 4.83 -6.59
C ILE A 351 -22.91 5.05 -8.10
N PRO A 352 -23.94 5.14 -8.97
CA PRO A 352 -23.74 5.25 -10.41
C PRO A 352 -23.35 6.68 -10.84
N ILE A 353 -22.04 6.95 -10.92
CA ILE A 353 -21.51 8.23 -11.41
C ILE A 353 -21.84 8.42 -12.92
N PRO A 354 -22.51 9.52 -13.33
CA PRO A 354 -22.79 9.80 -14.73
C PRO A 354 -21.54 9.87 -15.62
N VAL A 355 -21.63 9.35 -16.85
CA VAL A 355 -20.50 9.28 -17.81
C VAL A 355 -19.86 10.66 -18.06
N ALA A 356 -20.66 11.73 -18.08
CA ALA A 356 -20.17 13.09 -18.24
C ALA A 356 -19.25 13.57 -17.10
N LEU A 357 -19.44 13.04 -15.89
CA LEU A 357 -18.62 13.32 -14.71
C LEU A 357 -17.43 12.35 -14.63
N LYS A 358 -17.61 11.08 -15.02
CA LYS A 358 -16.51 10.11 -15.17
C LYS A 358 -15.43 10.60 -16.14
N LYS A 359 -15.80 11.28 -17.24
CA LYS A 359 -14.81 11.89 -18.15
C LYS A 359 -13.94 12.92 -17.42
N ILE A 360 -14.55 13.80 -16.63
CA ILE A 360 -13.84 14.86 -15.89
C ILE A 360 -12.84 14.24 -14.91
N LEU A 361 -13.23 13.18 -14.18
CA LEU A 361 -12.34 12.41 -13.30
C LEU A 361 -11.16 11.76 -14.04
N VAL A 362 -11.38 11.21 -15.23
CA VAL A 362 -10.31 10.59 -16.05
C VAL A 362 -9.35 11.63 -16.59
N ASP A 363 -9.85 12.81 -16.97
CA ASP A 363 -8.99 13.90 -17.44
C ASP A 363 -8.21 14.53 -16.26
N ASP A 364 -8.86 14.78 -15.11
CA ASP A 364 -8.24 15.23 -13.84
C ASP A 364 -7.07 14.35 -13.41
N TRP A 365 -7.29 13.03 -13.34
CA TRP A 365 -6.22 12.08 -13.02
C TRP A 365 -5.03 12.18 -13.99
N LYS A 366 -5.24 12.38 -15.29
CA LYS A 366 -4.14 12.54 -16.26
C LYS A 366 -3.38 13.84 -16.06
N TYR A 367 -4.07 14.96 -15.85
CA TYR A 367 -3.42 16.26 -15.68
C TYR A 367 -2.50 16.26 -14.45
N ILE A 368 -2.95 15.70 -13.33
CA ILE A 368 -2.18 15.69 -12.09
C ILE A 368 -1.11 14.59 -12.08
N THR A 369 -1.41 13.37 -12.53
CA THR A 369 -0.46 12.24 -12.39
C THR A 369 0.46 12.01 -13.59
N GLN A 370 0.13 12.55 -14.77
CA GLN A 370 0.92 12.33 -16.01
C GLN A 370 1.50 13.60 -16.61
N LYS A 371 0.90 14.77 -16.33
CA LYS A 371 1.33 16.07 -16.87
C LYS A 371 1.87 17.04 -15.81
N ASP A 372 1.92 16.61 -14.56
CA ASP A 372 2.39 17.40 -13.41
C ASP A 372 1.76 18.82 -13.38
N CYS A 373 0.42 18.86 -13.54
CA CYS A 373 -0.36 20.08 -13.49
C CYS A 373 -1.32 20.03 -12.31
N TRP A 374 -1.33 21.06 -11.48
CA TRP A 374 -2.21 21.21 -10.32
C TRP A 374 -3.45 22.03 -10.67
N ILE A 375 -4.54 21.87 -9.92
CA ILE A 375 -5.71 22.75 -10.04
C ILE A 375 -5.42 24.07 -9.33
N ASP A 376 -5.82 25.20 -9.90
CA ASP A 376 -5.79 26.51 -9.25
C ASP A 376 -6.70 26.54 -7.98
N LEU A 377 -6.09 26.77 -6.82
CA LEU A 377 -6.72 26.73 -5.49
C LEU A 377 -6.30 27.97 -4.65
N PRO A 378 -7.17 28.54 -3.81
CA PRO A 378 -8.55 28.11 -3.50
C PRO A 378 -9.56 28.33 -4.64
N LYS A 379 -10.57 27.45 -4.73
CA LYS A 379 -11.58 27.52 -5.80
C LYS A 379 -12.64 28.59 -5.52
N LYS A 380 -12.97 29.39 -6.53
CA LYS A 380 -14.10 30.33 -6.50
C LYS A 380 -15.47 29.66 -6.33
N VAL A 381 -15.58 28.40 -6.76
CA VAL A 381 -16.74 27.54 -6.50
C VAL A 381 -16.26 26.38 -5.64
N THR A 382 -16.59 26.46 -4.36
CA THR A 382 -16.13 25.53 -3.32
C THR A 382 -17.07 24.33 -3.18
N VAL A 383 -16.65 23.27 -2.51
CA VAL A 383 -17.55 22.15 -2.16
C VAL A 383 -18.69 22.63 -1.26
N ALA A 384 -18.41 23.53 -0.31
CA ALA A 384 -19.41 24.13 0.55
C ALA A 384 -20.46 24.93 -0.24
N SER A 385 -20.07 25.69 -1.26
CA SER A 385 -21.03 26.41 -2.11
C SER A 385 -21.88 25.45 -2.97
N ILE A 386 -21.30 24.39 -3.53
CA ILE A 386 -22.05 23.36 -4.28
C ILE A 386 -23.06 22.64 -3.39
N VAL A 387 -22.70 22.33 -2.13
CA VAL A 387 -23.61 21.74 -1.14
C VAL A 387 -24.75 22.71 -0.79
N LYS A 388 -24.43 23.98 -0.53
CA LYS A 388 -25.42 25.03 -0.22
C LYS A 388 -26.39 25.26 -1.38
N ASP A 389 -25.90 25.28 -2.62
CA ASP A 389 -26.71 25.42 -3.84
C ASP A 389 -27.67 24.23 -4.06
N PHE A 390 -27.32 23.04 -3.60
CA PHE A 390 -28.20 21.86 -3.66
C PHE A 390 -29.29 21.91 -2.59
N LEU A 391 -28.93 22.27 -1.36
CA LEU A 391 -29.88 22.36 -0.24
C LEU A 391 -30.86 23.54 -0.34
N SER A 392 -30.54 24.54 -1.17
CA SER A 392 -31.37 25.72 -1.45
C SER A 392 -32.27 25.58 -2.68
N GLN A 393 -32.33 24.41 -3.32
CA GLN A 393 -33.34 24.16 -4.36
C GLN A 393 -34.76 24.11 -3.75
N GLU A 394 -35.65 25.00 -4.18
CA GLU A 394 -37.07 24.97 -3.81
C GLU A 394 -37.85 24.00 -4.70
N ASP A 395 -38.37 22.92 -4.11
CA ASP A 395 -39.45 22.10 -4.69
C ASP A 395 -40.74 22.32 -3.87
N LEU A 396 -41.81 22.74 -4.55
CA LEU A 396 -43.07 23.17 -3.94
C LEU A 396 -44.04 21.99 -3.72
N SER A 397 -43.88 21.24 -2.63
CA SER A 397 -44.90 20.29 -2.14
C SER A 397 -44.73 19.89 -0.66
N GLU A 398 -45.79 19.95 0.13
CA GLU A 398 -45.81 19.47 1.53
C GLU A 398 -45.45 17.98 1.65
N LYS A 399 -45.75 17.17 0.63
CA LYS A 399 -45.50 15.72 0.66
C LYS A 399 -44.03 15.35 0.56
N GLN A 400 -43.17 16.30 0.16
CA GLN A 400 -41.72 16.12 0.00
C GLN A 400 -40.93 16.57 1.23
N ALA A 401 -41.57 17.10 2.27
CA ALA A 401 -40.88 17.66 3.45
C ALA A 401 -40.03 16.62 4.21
N ALA A 402 -40.56 15.41 4.43
CA ALA A 402 -39.81 14.34 5.11
C ALA A 402 -38.65 13.78 4.26
N GLU A 403 -38.85 13.70 2.92
CA GLU A 403 -37.78 13.32 1.98
C GLU A 403 -36.67 14.40 1.93
N ARG A 404 -37.04 15.68 2.07
CA ARG A 404 -36.12 16.81 2.16
C ARG A 404 -35.27 16.78 3.44
N GLU A 405 -35.86 16.49 4.60
CA GLU A 405 -35.13 16.39 5.87
C GLU A 405 -34.08 15.26 5.81
N SER A 406 -34.47 14.08 5.34
CA SER A 406 -33.54 12.96 5.11
C SER A 406 -32.44 13.31 4.10
N THR A 407 -32.79 13.95 2.98
CA THR A 407 -31.82 14.43 1.97
C THR A 407 -30.84 15.43 2.58
N GLN A 408 -31.31 16.34 3.43
CA GLN A 408 -30.49 17.37 4.06
C GLN A 408 -29.47 16.77 5.03
N GLU A 409 -29.86 15.79 5.85
CA GLU A 409 -28.92 15.10 6.76
C GLU A 409 -27.87 14.28 6.00
N VAL A 410 -28.26 13.55 4.95
CA VAL A 410 -27.31 12.79 4.12
C VAL A 410 -26.26 13.71 3.47
N ILE A 411 -26.68 14.90 3.00
CA ILE A 411 -25.78 15.87 2.36
C ILE A 411 -24.90 16.61 3.38
N LYS A 412 -25.42 16.96 4.57
CA LYS A 412 -24.59 17.46 5.69
C LYS A 412 -23.53 16.43 6.11
N GLY A 413 -23.91 15.16 6.20
CA GLY A 413 -23.00 14.05 6.50
C GLY A 413 -21.90 13.94 5.44
N LEU A 414 -22.26 13.99 4.15
CA LEU A 414 -21.32 14.01 3.03
C LEU A 414 -20.34 15.20 3.10
N HIS A 415 -20.83 16.39 3.43
CA HIS A 415 -20.03 17.61 3.57
C HIS A 415 -19.03 17.49 4.72
N SER A 416 -19.48 17.13 5.92
CA SER A 416 -18.59 16.90 7.07
C SER A 416 -17.59 15.75 6.84
N TYR A 417 -17.98 14.73 6.07
CA TYR A 417 -17.08 13.67 5.66
C TYR A 417 -16.00 14.18 4.70
N PHE A 418 -16.35 15.03 3.73
CA PHE A 418 -15.38 15.64 2.81
C PHE A 418 -14.28 16.40 3.56
N ASP A 419 -14.65 17.24 4.53
CA ASP A 419 -13.67 18.02 5.32
C ASP A 419 -12.66 17.13 6.06
N LYS A 420 -13.10 15.97 6.57
CA LYS A 420 -12.22 15.01 7.27
C LYS A 420 -11.42 14.12 6.31
N ALA A 421 -12.00 13.76 5.17
CA ALA A 421 -11.45 12.77 4.26
C ALA A 421 -10.54 13.36 3.18
N ALA A 422 -10.67 14.65 2.83
CA ALA A 422 -9.96 15.24 1.69
C ALA A 422 -8.44 15.05 1.78
N GLY A 423 -7.81 15.59 2.83
CA GLY A 423 -6.36 15.47 3.05
C GLY A 423 -5.85 14.05 3.33
N LEU A 424 -6.72 13.09 3.63
CA LEU A 424 -6.34 11.69 3.88
C LEU A 424 -6.47 10.79 2.65
N LEU A 425 -7.53 10.97 1.85
CA LEU A 425 -7.98 9.99 0.84
C LEU A 425 -8.16 10.53 -0.59
N LEU A 426 -8.28 11.85 -0.77
CA LEU A 426 -8.69 12.46 -2.06
C LEU A 426 -7.56 13.19 -2.79
N ILE A 427 -6.50 13.56 -2.07
CA ILE A 427 -5.30 14.23 -2.59
C ILE A 427 -4.31 13.18 -3.14
N TYR A 428 -3.94 13.33 -4.41
CA TYR A 428 -2.93 12.52 -5.07
C TYR A 428 -1.52 12.87 -4.57
N ARG A 429 -0.60 11.91 -4.66
CA ARG A 429 0.82 12.08 -4.26
C ARG A 429 1.48 13.31 -4.90
N PHE A 430 1.13 13.65 -6.13
CA PHE A 430 1.75 14.73 -6.92
C PHE A 430 1.28 16.13 -6.54
N GLU A 431 0.10 16.28 -5.93
CA GLU A 431 -0.42 17.60 -5.48
C GLU A 431 -0.29 17.78 -3.95
N ARG A 432 0.43 16.88 -3.26
CA ARG A 432 0.68 16.94 -1.80
C ARG A 432 1.35 18.23 -1.36
N GLN A 433 2.37 18.68 -2.08
CA GLN A 433 3.09 19.91 -1.77
C GLN A 433 2.16 21.14 -1.82
N GLN A 434 1.23 21.17 -2.77
CA GLN A 434 0.21 22.21 -2.87
C GLN A 434 -0.78 22.15 -1.69
N HIS A 435 -1.28 20.95 -1.36
CA HIS A 435 -2.17 20.73 -0.21
C HIS A 435 -1.53 21.22 1.10
N ASP A 436 -0.29 20.82 1.37
CA ASP A 436 0.38 21.09 2.64
C ASP A 436 0.67 22.60 2.79
N ALA A 437 1.05 23.29 1.70
CA ALA A 437 1.18 24.75 1.69
C ALA A 437 -0.16 25.48 1.90
N LEU A 438 -1.25 25.02 1.26
CA LEU A 438 -2.58 25.61 1.43
C LEU A 438 -3.11 25.46 2.86
N VAL A 439 -2.90 24.30 3.48
CA VAL A 439 -3.29 24.04 4.89
C VAL A 439 -2.45 24.88 5.86
N ALA A 440 -1.14 25.03 5.61
CA ALA A 440 -0.27 25.90 6.41
C ALA A 440 -0.67 27.38 6.31
N ALA A 441 -1.11 27.84 5.13
CA ALA A 441 -1.59 29.21 4.92
C ALA A 441 -3.01 29.46 5.46
N HIS A 442 -3.86 28.44 5.57
CA HIS A 442 -5.26 28.57 5.99
C HIS A 442 -5.63 27.56 7.11
N PRO A 443 -4.94 27.55 8.26
CA PRO A 443 -5.05 26.48 9.26
C PRO A 443 -6.45 26.34 9.91
N ASN A 444 -7.26 27.40 9.88
CA ASN A 444 -8.62 27.42 10.44
C ASN A 444 -9.72 27.27 9.37
N MET A 445 -9.38 27.10 8.09
CA MET A 445 -10.35 27.03 7.00
C MET A 445 -10.72 25.57 6.69
N PRO A 446 -12.02 25.20 6.67
CA PRO A 446 -12.42 23.84 6.32
C PRO A 446 -12.08 23.54 4.85
N LEU A 447 -11.64 22.32 4.57
CA LEU A 447 -11.14 21.93 3.24
C LEU A 447 -12.24 22.06 2.16
N SER A 448 -13.51 21.93 2.53
CA SER A 448 -14.66 22.18 1.67
C SER A 448 -14.81 23.63 1.18
N GLU A 449 -14.14 24.60 1.80
CA GLU A 449 -14.05 26.00 1.34
C GLU A 449 -12.78 26.29 0.52
N ILE A 450 -11.82 25.36 0.47
CA ILE A 450 -10.60 25.48 -0.35
C ILE A 450 -10.79 24.73 -1.68
N TYR A 451 -11.28 23.50 -1.61
CA TYR A 451 -11.42 22.61 -2.75
C TYR A 451 -12.76 22.77 -3.48
N GLY A 452 -12.77 22.45 -4.77
CA GLY A 452 -13.94 22.55 -5.66
C GLY A 452 -14.55 21.21 -6.06
N GLY A 453 -15.51 21.26 -6.99
CA GLY A 453 -16.31 20.11 -7.41
C GLY A 453 -15.52 18.91 -7.94
N GLU A 454 -14.32 19.13 -8.51
CA GLU A 454 -13.48 18.05 -9.03
C GLU A 454 -13.04 17.09 -7.90
N HIS A 455 -12.65 17.65 -6.76
CA HIS A 455 -12.24 16.90 -5.56
C HIS A 455 -13.45 16.19 -4.92
N LEU A 456 -14.62 16.84 -4.92
CA LEU A 456 -15.88 16.21 -4.51
C LEU A 456 -16.22 14.98 -5.37
N LEU A 457 -15.97 15.01 -6.68
CA LEU A 457 -16.15 13.83 -7.52
C LEU A 457 -15.19 12.69 -7.17
N ARG A 458 -13.95 12.99 -6.71
CA ARG A 458 -13.03 11.95 -6.23
C ARG A 458 -13.58 11.23 -5.00
N LEU A 459 -14.27 11.96 -4.10
CA LEU A 459 -14.98 11.35 -2.98
C LEU A 459 -16.03 10.33 -3.46
N PHE A 460 -16.82 10.67 -4.48
CA PHE A 460 -17.81 9.75 -5.06
C PHE A 460 -17.22 8.46 -5.66
N VAL A 461 -15.94 8.45 -6.05
CA VAL A 461 -15.23 7.22 -6.47
C VAL A 461 -14.86 6.34 -5.27
N ARG A 462 -14.57 6.95 -4.10
CA ARG A 462 -14.19 6.24 -2.86
C ARG A 462 -15.40 5.81 -2.01
N LEU A 463 -16.49 6.57 -2.02
CA LEU A 463 -17.67 6.33 -1.17
C LEU A 463 -18.21 4.89 -1.20
N PRO A 464 -18.33 4.18 -2.34
CA PRO A 464 -18.83 2.81 -2.33
C PRO A 464 -18.01 1.86 -1.44
N VAL A 465 -16.69 2.01 -1.42
CA VAL A 465 -15.76 1.20 -0.58
C VAL A 465 -15.85 1.62 0.89
N LEU A 466 -16.11 2.89 1.16
CA LEU A 466 -16.23 3.43 2.52
C LEU A 466 -17.60 3.12 3.15
N LEU A 467 -18.64 2.97 2.32
CA LEU A 467 -19.99 2.61 2.75
C LEU A 467 -20.18 1.09 2.91
N SER A 468 -19.37 0.23 2.28
CA SER A 468 -19.47 -1.22 2.48
C SER A 468 -19.14 -1.67 3.91
N ASP A 469 -18.29 -0.94 4.63
CA ASP A 469 -18.01 -1.26 6.04
C ASP A 469 -19.16 -0.87 6.99
N VAL A 470 -20.09 -0.02 6.55
CA VAL A 470 -21.23 0.49 7.33
C VAL A 470 -22.57 -0.13 6.88
N SER A 471 -22.63 -0.72 5.67
CA SER A 471 -23.85 -1.26 5.06
C SER A 471 -24.56 -2.30 5.93
N GLY A 472 -23.80 -3.11 6.69
CA GLY A 472 -24.35 -4.10 7.61
C GLY A 472 -25.12 -3.53 8.81
N SER A 473 -25.00 -2.23 9.11
CA SER A 473 -25.74 -1.56 10.19
C SER A 473 -26.97 -0.75 9.72
N LEU A 474 -27.16 -0.59 8.41
CA LEU A 474 -28.23 0.22 7.82
C LEU A 474 -29.36 -0.67 7.35
N SER A 475 -30.62 -0.23 7.55
CA SER A 475 -31.75 -0.91 6.91
C SER A 475 -31.72 -0.75 5.39
N GLN A 476 -32.41 -1.65 4.69
CA GLN A 476 -32.56 -1.59 3.24
C GLN A 476 -33.20 -0.26 2.78
N GLN A 477 -34.10 0.31 3.59
CA GLN A 477 -34.77 1.57 3.29
C GLN A 477 -33.82 2.79 3.44
N GLU A 478 -33.00 2.82 4.49
CA GLU A 478 -31.99 3.87 4.69
C GLU A 478 -30.91 3.82 3.60
N SER A 479 -30.41 2.63 3.29
CA SER A 479 -29.44 2.42 2.20
C SER A 479 -29.98 2.91 0.85
N GLN A 480 -31.25 2.64 0.54
CA GLN A 480 -31.88 3.12 -0.68
C GLN A 480 -32.11 4.65 -0.67
N ALA A 481 -32.43 5.25 0.48
CA ALA A 481 -32.59 6.69 0.63
C ALA A 481 -31.26 7.44 0.42
N ILE A 482 -30.17 6.94 1.02
CA ILE A 482 -28.80 7.44 0.82
C ILE A 482 -28.44 7.36 -0.66
N LEU A 483 -28.63 6.19 -1.30
CA LEU A 483 -28.31 6.00 -2.72
C LEU A 483 -29.10 6.97 -3.62
N ASN A 484 -30.40 7.14 -3.37
CA ASN A 484 -31.25 8.07 -4.12
C ASN A 484 -30.77 9.52 -3.98
N THR A 485 -30.39 9.94 -2.78
CA THR A 485 -29.84 11.27 -2.49
C THR A 485 -28.51 11.50 -3.22
N MET A 486 -27.58 10.55 -3.12
CA MET A 486 -26.28 10.61 -3.81
C MET A 486 -26.43 10.71 -5.34
N VAL A 487 -27.36 9.93 -5.92
CA VAL A 487 -27.66 9.98 -7.35
C VAL A 487 -28.35 11.30 -7.75
N SER A 488 -29.21 11.86 -6.89
CA SER A 488 -29.84 13.16 -7.12
C SER A 488 -28.80 14.29 -7.14
N PHE A 489 -27.89 14.30 -6.16
CA PHE A 489 -26.82 15.30 -6.05
C PHE A 489 -25.81 15.20 -7.21
N LEU A 490 -25.43 13.98 -7.63
CA LEU A 490 -24.61 13.79 -8.84
C LEU A 490 -25.33 14.26 -10.13
N LYS A 491 -26.65 14.08 -10.26
CA LYS A 491 -27.43 14.63 -11.38
C LYS A 491 -27.51 16.16 -11.34
N PHE A 492 -27.60 16.75 -10.16
CA PHE A 492 -27.55 18.20 -9.97
C PHE A 492 -26.21 18.78 -10.42
N ILE A 493 -25.10 18.20 -9.94
CA ILE A 493 -23.74 18.55 -10.38
C ILE A 493 -23.60 18.36 -11.90
N GLN A 494 -24.13 17.26 -12.47
CA GLN A 494 -24.09 17.02 -13.91
C GLN A 494 -24.83 18.09 -14.73
N LYS A 495 -26.00 18.55 -14.28
CA LYS A 495 -26.76 19.63 -14.94
C LYS A 495 -26.00 20.95 -14.94
N ARG A 496 -25.28 21.25 -13.84
CA ARG A 496 -24.52 22.50 -13.64
C ARG A 496 -23.01 22.35 -13.85
N LYS A 497 -22.55 21.28 -14.51
CA LYS A 497 -21.12 20.95 -14.67
C LYS A 497 -20.28 22.08 -15.28
N GLN A 498 -20.86 22.90 -16.16
CA GLN A 498 -20.18 24.04 -16.76
C GLN A 498 -19.85 25.15 -15.76
N HIS A 499 -20.53 25.19 -14.61
CA HIS A 499 -20.27 26.15 -13.54
C HIS A 499 -19.43 25.54 -12.42
N TYR A 500 -19.72 24.29 -12.03
CA TYR A 500 -19.08 23.65 -10.87
C TYR A 500 -17.79 22.87 -11.17
N LEU A 501 -17.51 22.55 -12.43
CA LEU A 501 -16.39 21.68 -12.84
C LEU A 501 -15.58 22.35 -13.96
N GLN A 502 -15.01 23.50 -13.62
CA GLN A 502 -14.02 24.21 -14.44
C GLN A 502 -12.66 24.13 -13.74
N PRO A 503 -11.86 23.08 -13.99
CA PRO A 503 -10.49 23.03 -13.50
C PRO A 503 -9.59 23.91 -14.36
N ALA A 504 -9.08 24.99 -13.78
CA ALA A 504 -7.93 25.71 -14.31
C ALA A 504 -6.68 24.94 -13.88
N TYR A 505 -6.04 24.23 -14.82
CA TYR A 505 -4.79 23.53 -14.54
C TYR A 505 -3.60 24.45 -14.80
N VAL A 506 -2.71 24.54 -13.82
CA VAL A 506 -1.43 25.26 -13.86
C VAL A 506 -0.31 24.22 -13.76
N ALA A 507 0.80 24.40 -14.49
CA ALA A 507 1.94 23.49 -14.34
C ALA A 507 2.52 23.61 -12.93
N ALA A 508 2.91 22.48 -12.30
CA ALA A 508 3.42 22.47 -10.93
C ALA A 508 4.60 23.42 -10.71
N ALA A 509 5.49 23.54 -11.70
CA ALA A 509 6.63 24.44 -11.68
C ALA A 509 6.26 25.94 -11.72
N ASP A 510 5.10 26.29 -12.29
CA ASP A 510 4.62 27.66 -12.44
C ASP A 510 3.61 28.06 -11.33
N TYR A 511 3.32 27.14 -10.39
CA TYR A 511 2.33 27.37 -9.34
C TYR A 511 2.91 28.22 -8.19
N PRO A 512 2.32 29.39 -7.86
CA PRO A 512 2.75 30.18 -6.72
C PRO A 512 2.27 29.54 -5.41
N LEU A 513 3.15 28.76 -4.76
CA LEU A 513 2.86 28.20 -3.44
C LEU A 513 2.72 29.34 -2.40
N PRO A 514 1.65 29.37 -1.59
CA PRO A 514 1.48 30.39 -0.56
C PRO A 514 2.54 30.22 0.53
N THR A 515 3.26 31.31 0.83
CA THR A 515 4.12 31.39 2.01
C THR A 515 3.30 31.73 3.25
N PRO A 516 3.57 31.15 4.43
CA PRO A 516 2.85 31.51 5.65
C PRO A 516 3.09 32.98 6.00
N GLU A 517 1.99 33.74 6.12
CA GLU A 517 2.05 35.13 6.59
C GLU A 517 2.48 35.16 8.06
N VAL A 518 3.52 35.94 8.36
CA VAL A 518 3.91 36.24 9.74
C VAL A 518 2.98 37.34 10.23
N GLU A 519 2.07 37.01 11.16
CA GLU A 519 1.25 38.00 11.85
C GLU A 519 2.15 38.96 12.66
N GLU A 520 2.52 40.11 12.09
CA GLU A 520 2.96 41.26 12.88
C GLU A 520 1.78 41.78 13.72
N LYS A 521 1.67 41.27 14.95
CA LYS A 521 0.76 41.81 15.96
C LYS A 521 1.26 43.17 16.44
N THR A 522 0.88 44.21 15.73
CA THR A 522 0.89 45.58 16.23
C THR A 522 -0.13 45.71 17.37
N SER A 523 0.37 45.64 18.60
CA SER A 523 -0.42 45.94 19.80
C SER A 523 -0.68 47.45 19.87
N ALA A 524 -1.85 47.88 19.40
CA ALA A 524 -2.43 49.18 19.74
C ALA A 524 -3.50 48.98 20.81
N THR A 525 -3.24 49.51 22.01
CA THR A 525 -4.22 49.57 23.10
C THR A 525 -5.26 50.63 22.80
N GLU A 526 -6.53 50.25 22.76
CA GLU A 526 -7.65 51.19 22.86
C GLU A 526 -7.81 51.60 24.34
N GLU A 527 -7.48 52.85 24.65
CA GLU A 527 -8.10 53.56 25.78
C GLU A 527 -9.05 54.61 25.20
N ASP A 528 -10.32 54.52 25.59
CA ASP A 528 -11.35 55.48 25.21
C ASP A 528 -11.09 56.85 25.87
N GLU A 529 -10.94 57.90 25.06
CA GLU A 529 -11.27 59.26 25.52
C GLU A 529 -12.08 60.02 24.45
N VAL A 530 -13.30 60.36 24.82
CA VAL A 530 -14.23 61.19 24.04
C VAL A 530 -14.03 62.63 24.48
N ASP A 531 -13.57 63.53 23.60
CA ASP A 531 -14.15 64.88 23.55
C ASP A 531 -13.96 65.66 22.24
N ILE A 532 -14.63 66.81 22.22
CA ILE A 532 -15.05 67.59 21.06
C ILE A 532 -14.17 68.82 20.83
N LYS A 533 -13.76 69.02 19.56
CA LYS A 533 -13.48 70.28 18.83
C LYS A 533 -12.78 71.48 19.52
N GLN A 534 -11.96 72.14 18.69
CA GLN A 534 -11.51 73.55 18.77
C GLN A 534 -10.44 73.86 19.85
N ASP A 535 -9.54 74.84 19.67
CA ASP A 535 -9.51 75.93 18.68
C ASP A 535 -8.09 76.25 18.14
N SER A 536 -8.07 77.10 17.11
CA SER A 536 -6.87 77.68 16.50
C SER A 536 -6.28 78.88 17.25
N GLU A 537 -4.95 79.04 17.23
CA GLU A 537 -4.15 80.30 17.07
C GLU A 537 -2.69 80.03 17.53
N SER A 538 -1.60 80.57 16.95
CA SER A 538 -1.39 81.69 16.01
C SER A 538 0.03 81.63 15.36
N ALA A 539 0.36 82.62 14.51
CA ALA A 539 1.67 82.89 13.86
C ALA A 539 2.16 81.84 12.83
N LYS A 540 2.14 82.02 11.49
CA LYS A 540 2.61 83.09 10.58
C LYS A 540 4.12 83.38 10.60
N LYS A 541 4.68 83.34 9.36
CA LYS A 541 6.01 83.79 8.88
C LYS A 541 7.18 82.81 9.12
N ASP A 542 8.13 82.63 8.19
CA ASP A 542 8.42 83.39 6.95
C ASP A 542 8.41 82.53 5.67
N ASP A 543 8.37 83.24 4.54
CA ASP A 543 8.27 82.79 3.15
C ASP A 543 9.57 83.23 2.44
N GLU A 544 10.21 82.39 1.63
CA GLU A 544 10.90 82.91 0.42
C GLU A 544 11.15 81.87 -0.67
N ASN A 545 10.68 82.22 -1.87
CA ASN A 545 10.89 81.59 -3.18
C ASN A 545 12.39 81.59 -3.59
N VAL A 546 12.87 80.83 -4.58
CA VAL A 546 12.67 81.08 -6.02
C VAL A 546 13.06 79.88 -6.91
N ALA A 547 12.27 79.75 -7.98
CA ALA A 547 12.22 78.74 -9.04
C ALA A 547 13.46 78.50 -9.93
N LYS A 548 13.30 77.48 -10.80
CA LYS A 548 13.90 77.14 -12.13
C LYS A 548 14.54 75.74 -12.14
N GLU A 549 14.50 74.90 -13.18
CA GLU A 549 13.82 74.84 -14.51
C GLU A 549 13.96 73.36 -14.99
N THR A 550 13.12 72.73 -15.83
CA THR A 550 12.00 73.13 -16.72
C THR A 550 11.01 71.95 -16.89
N GLU A 551 9.82 72.18 -17.48
CA GLU A 551 9.01 71.13 -18.16
C GLU A 551 9.39 71.04 -19.65
N GLU A 552 9.08 69.92 -20.33
CA GLU A 552 8.17 69.99 -21.50
C GLU A 552 7.55 68.62 -21.83
N LYS A 553 6.41 68.64 -22.52
CA LYS A 553 5.57 67.48 -22.84
C LYS A 553 5.23 67.42 -24.34
N ASP A 554 4.71 66.25 -24.71
CA ASP A 554 3.55 66.04 -25.58
C ASP A 554 3.64 65.89 -27.12
N GLU A 555 2.87 64.87 -27.54
CA GLU A 555 1.97 64.77 -28.70
C GLU A 555 2.43 64.72 -30.18
N THR A 556 2.32 63.48 -30.71
CA THR A 556 1.52 63.09 -31.90
C THR A 556 2.04 63.17 -33.35
N LYS A 557 1.66 62.12 -34.10
CA LYS A 557 1.32 62.03 -35.54
C LYS A 557 2.40 62.30 -36.61
N GLY A 558 2.55 61.31 -37.50
CA GLY A 558 2.36 61.57 -38.94
C GLY A 558 3.43 61.08 -39.92
N ASP A 559 3.09 60.01 -40.63
CA ASP A 559 3.31 59.77 -42.07
C ASP A 559 4.71 59.43 -42.68
N ALA A 560 4.76 58.20 -43.21
CA ALA A 560 5.10 57.81 -44.60
C ALA A 560 6.53 57.88 -45.22
N THR A 561 6.86 56.75 -45.89
CA THR A 561 7.91 56.52 -46.94
C THR A 561 9.38 56.62 -46.49
N ASN A 562 10.36 55.87 -47.01
CA ASN A 562 10.46 54.66 -47.87
C ASN A 562 11.83 54.00 -47.46
N GLU A 563 12.28 52.79 -47.82
CA GLU A 563 12.21 52.08 -49.10
C GLU A 563 12.75 50.62 -48.96
N SER A 564 12.26 49.68 -49.78
CA SER A 564 12.93 48.41 -50.22
C SER A 564 13.30 47.31 -49.19
N SER A 565 13.15 46.00 -49.44
CA SER A 565 12.57 45.27 -50.59
C SER A 565 12.33 43.78 -50.30
N GLU A 566 11.18 43.25 -50.76
CA GLU A 566 10.90 41.89 -51.32
C GLU A 566 11.19 40.60 -50.49
N LYS A 567 10.17 39.75 -50.18
CA LYS A 567 9.45 38.72 -51.00
C LYS A 567 10.31 37.47 -51.29
N VAL A 568 9.85 36.20 -51.31
CA VAL A 568 8.54 35.51 -51.47
C VAL A 568 8.78 34.04 -50.96
N GLU A 569 7.95 33.40 -50.11
CA GLU A 569 6.72 32.59 -50.35
C GLU A 569 6.93 31.04 -50.36
N GLU A 570 5.90 30.30 -49.92
CA GLU A 570 5.57 28.85 -50.05
C GLU A 570 6.51 27.67 -49.64
N GLN A 571 6.05 26.95 -48.58
CA GLN A 571 5.61 25.53 -48.48
C GLN A 571 6.41 24.32 -49.07
N PRO A 572 6.20 23.07 -48.56
CA PRO A 572 7.16 21.96 -48.67
C PRO A 572 6.68 20.70 -49.45
N GLU A 573 7.60 19.83 -49.88
CA GLU A 573 7.30 18.43 -50.27
C GLU A 573 8.40 17.41 -49.86
N GLU A 574 8.05 16.12 -49.92
CA GLU A 574 8.89 14.93 -49.62
C GLU A 574 10.09 14.76 -50.60
N PRO A 575 10.94 13.72 -50.43
CA PRO A 575 10.66 12.48 -51.19
C PRO A 575 10.98 11.16 -50.47
N LYS A 576 10.45 10.06 -51.05
CA LYS A 576 10.70 8.66 -50.70
C LYS A 576 11.70 7.99 -51.66
N ASP A 577 12.23 6.85 -51.20
CA ASP A 577 12.66 5.66 -51.96
C ASP A 577 13.62 5.80 -53.17
N GLU A 578 14.78 5.12 -53.08
CA GLU A 578 15.05 4.05 -54.06
C GLU A 578 16.00 2.94 -53.50
N LYS A 579 15.89 1.75 -54.08
CA LYS A 579 16.66 0.52 -53.73
C LYS A 579 17.67 0.20 -54.84
N ILE A 580 18.64 -0.68 -54.58
CA ILE A 580 18.84 -1.97 -55.33
C ILE A 580 20.09 -2.75 -54.85
N ASN A 581 19.85 -4.03 -54.49
CA ASN A 581 20.64 -5.29 -54.61
C ASN A 581 22.17 -5.32 -54.93
N ALA A 582 22.93 -6.41 -54.69
CA ALA A 582 22.85 -7.61 -53.82
C ALA A 582 24.03 -8.56 -54.11
N LYS A 583 24.46 -9.40 -53.12
CA LYS A 583 25.06 -10.77 -53.22
C LYS A 583 25.57 -11.17 -51.81
N LYS A 584 24.94 -12.09 -51.05
CA LYS A 584 24.97 -13.58 -51.12
C LYS A 584 26.37 -14.21 -51.20
N ALA A 585 26.80 -14.92 -50.16
CA ALA A 585 26.78 -16.39 -50.09
C ALA A 585 27.34 -16.99 -48.77
N LYS A 586 26.62 -17.99 -48.21
CA LYS A 586 27.09 -19.11 -47.32
C LYS A 586 27.71 -18.71 -45.95
N GLU A 587 27.58 -19.49 -44.87
CA GLU A 587 27.49 -20.95 -44.74
C GLU A 587 26.25 -21.48 -43.97
N LYS A 588 26.11 -22.81 -43.93
CA LYS A 588 25.00 -23.58 -43.35
C LYS A 588 25.58 -24.89 -42.79
N GLU A 589 25.08 -25.31 -41.62
CA GLU A 589 25.00 -26.69 -41.09
C GLU A 589 26.15 -27.69 -41.32
N ALA A 590 26.68 -28.21 -40.20
CA ALA A 590 27.12 -29.61 -40.10
C ALA A 590 26.58 -30.23 -38.80
N THR A 591 25.66 -31.17 -38.95
CA THR A 591 25.15 -32.09 -37.92
C THR A 591 26.05 -33.32 -37.80
N THR A 592 26.12 -33.97 -36.62
CA THR A 592 25.66 -35.36 -36.41
C THR A 592 25.81 -35.81 -34.96
N ASP A 593 24.78 -36.50 -34.48
CA ASP A 593 24.77 -37.68 -33.60
C ASP A 593 25.99 -38.03 -32.73
N GLU A 594 25.75 -38.19 -31.42
CA GLU A 594 26.09 -39.47 -30.79
C GLU A 594 25.08 -39.82 -29.69
N ASN A 595 24.60 -41.07 -29.69
CA ASN A 595 23.54 -41.57 -28.82
C ASN A 595 24.01 -42.93 -28.24
N ALA A 596 23.72 -43.16 -26.96
CA ALA A 596 23.72 -44.48 -26.29
C ALA A 596 25.03 -45.30 -26.17
N ALA A 597 25.80 -45.04 -25.12
CA ALA A 597 26.37 -46.01 -24.14
C ALA A 597 26.95 -45.18 -22.97
N ILE A 598 26.94 -45.54 -21.68
CA ILE A 598 27.06 -46.85 -21.02
C ILE A 598 26.18 -46.84 -19.76
N ASN A 599 25.44 -47.92 -19.51
CA ASN A 599 24.85 -48.23 -18.20
C ASN A 599 25.50 -49.54 -17.71
N LYS A 600 26.40 -49.42 -16.73
CA LYS A 600 27.17 -50.43 -15.96
C LYS A 600 28.31 -49.65 -15.28
N GLU A 601 28.62 -49.78 -14.01
CA GLU A 601 28.19 -50.77 -12.99
C GLU A 601 27.50 -50.12 -11.79
#